data_AF-A0A6A6FWJ9-F1
#
_entry.id   AF-A0A6A6FWJ9-F1
#
_cell.length_a   1.000
_cell.length_b   1.000
_cell.length_c   1.000
_cell.angle_alpha   90.00
_cell.angle_beta   90.00
_cell.angle_gamma   90.00
#
_symmetry.space_group_name_H-M   'P 1'
#
loop_
_entity.id
_entity.type
_entity.pdbx_description
1 polymer ?
#
loop_
_entity_poly.entity_id
_entity_poly.type
_entity_poly.pdbx_seq_one_letter_code
_entity_poly.pdbx_strand_id
1 'polypeptide(L)'
;MAGMMAKRLGKELAKLQRETPKGITIVSADDFKEWTMDIQVLGNPMYDPEEKYRIKITYPNAYPIEPPEVVFTQLSDPVRKIPMHPHIYSNGIICLDLLDKQGWSPVQNVESICLSLQSMLDSNTKMENNGVDMSVLTPASKKALANLRAFLPPPTNYYRCPLKRRAAVLILLFADKRGDLRVVLTIRSFGLKNYAGQAALPGGKADTLAETPFQTARREAFEEIGLPEKDEDLPPGYTVEHLTELPTNLAMTELGVRPCVAFLNTPPPSEKNKNPDAARDILPKLDAREVAAVFTANFRNFLFEKDLDERDREEFGDGEWYKGSWHSWHESAWRMHQFFVPVRRGEVFLAKRPESYTAARAPEEKKKAQQTSASSSPSSSSQNKDPATSRDSRSTLQPPLPRKFYTTTTNPLEQQSRYRVFGMTARILVDAARVAYGQEPEYEHNSHFGDEDMIAKLMSIGRLSAIKKDGEVLTREVMREAGKVKI
;
A
#
# COMPACT_ATOMS: atom_id res chain seq x y z
N MET A 1 -24.24 21.19 -33.86
CA MET A 1 -23.64 20.01 -34.57
C MET A 1 -23.67 18.83 -33.62
N ALA A 2 -24.32 17.73 -33.96
CA ALA A 2 -24.24 16.50 -33.15
C ALA A 2 -22.78 16.04 -33.05
N GLY A 3 -22.31 15.78 -31.82
CA GLY A 3 -20.94 15.33 -31.55
C GLY A 3 -20.60 14.02 -32.28
N MET A 4 -19.31 13.77 -32.49
CA MET A 4 -18.81 12.58 -33.21
C MET A 4 -19.38 11.27 -32.66
N MET A 5 -19.49 11.16 -31.33
CA MET A 5 -20.10 10.06 -30.59
C MET A 5 -21.57 9.82 -30.99
N ALA A 6 -22.42 10.85 -30.96
CA ALA A 6 -23.84 10.73 -31.30
C ALA A 6 -24.06 10.28 -32.75
N LYS A 7 -23.22 10.75 -33.68
CA LYS A 7 -23.26 10.29 -35.09
C LYS A 7 -22.87 8.82 -35.21
N ARG A 8 -21.87 8.36 -34.44
CA ARG A 8 -21.42 6.97 -34.43
C ARG A 8 -22.51 6.05 -33.84
N LEU A 9 -23.00 6.37 -32.65
CA LEU A 9 -24.05 5.61 -31.97
C LEU A 9 -25.36 5.57 -32.76
N GLY A 10 -25.77 6.68 -33.38
CA GLY A 10 -26.95 6.69 -34.24
C GLY A 10 -26.84 5.72 -35.43
N LYS A 11 -25.65 5.56 -36.01
CA LYS A 11 -25.42 4.57 -37.08
C LYS A 11 -25.43 3.14 -36.55
N GLU A 12 -24.83 2.89 -35.39
CA GLU A 12 -24.84 1.57 -34.75
C GLU A 12 -26.27 1.14 -34.35
N LEU A 13 -27.06 2.07 -33.79
CA LEU A 13 -28.46 1.82 -33.43
C LEU A 13 -29.30 1.50 -34.67
N ALA A 14 -29.17 2.29 -35.73
CA ALA A 14 -29.91 2.07 -36.98
C ALA A 14 -29.55 0.72 -37.63
N LYS A 15 -28.31 0.23 -37.45
CA LYS A 15 -27.90 -1.10 -37.90
C LYS A 15 -28.59 -2.18 -37.06
N LEU A 16 -28.50 -2.09 -35.74
CA LEU A 16 -29.08 -3.07 -34.81
C LEU A 16 -30.61 -3.13 -34.89
N GLN A 17 -31.29 -1.99 -35.11
CA GLN A 17 -32.74 -1.96 -35.31
C GLN A 17 -33.20 -2.67 -36.59
N ARG A 18 -32.33 -2.77 -37.60
CA ARG A 18 -32.62 -3.50 -38.83
C ARG A 18 -32.48 -5.00 -38.63
N GLU A 19 -31.38 -5.41 -37.98
CA GLU A 19 -31.06 -6.80 -37.74
C GLU A 19 -30.16 -6.91 -36.50
N THR A 20 -30.65 -7.60 -35.47
CA THR A 20 -29.86 -8.00 -34.31
C THR A 20 -29.34 -9.42 -34.50
N PRO A 21 -28.13 -9.75 -34.04
CA PRO A 21 -27.68 -11.13 -34.04
C PRO A 21 -28.60 -12.04 -33.20
N LYS A 22 -28.60 -13.33 -33.52
CA LYS A 22 -29.48 -14.31 -32.86
C LYS A 22 -29.18 -14.37 -31.36
N GLY A 23 -30.23 -14.32 -30.53
CA GLY A 23 -30.10 -14.33 -29.07
C GLY A 23 -29.70 -12.99 -28.45
N ILE A 24 -29.59 -11.92 -29.23
CA ILE A 24 -29.34 -10.56 -28.72
C ILE A 24 -30.59 -9.71 -28.95
N THR A 25 -31.04 -8.98 -27.95
CA THR A 25 -32.23 -8.11 -28.03
C THR A 25 -31.94 -6.74 -27.43
N ILE A 26 -32.32 -5.67 -28.13
CA ILE A 26 -32.25 -4.31 -27.61
C ILE A 26 -33.42 -4.10 -26.65
N VAL A 27 -33.15 -3.60 -25.44
CA VAL A 27 -34.21 -3.33 -24.45
C VAL A 27 -34.47 -1.84 -24.29
N SER A 28 -33.42 -1.04 -24.18
CA SER A 28 -33.51 0.42 -24.26
C SER A 28 -32.23 0.99 -24.88
N ALA A 29 -32.41 1.99 -25.73
CA ALA A 29 -31.35 2.76 -26.38
C ALA A 29 -31.80 4.21 -26.58
N ASP A 30 -32.53 4.73 -25.59
CA ASP A 30 -33.30 5.96 -25.70
C ASP A 30 -32.42 7.22 -25.68
N ASP A 31 -31.24 7.11 -25.07
CA ASP A 31 -30.21 8.13 -25.11
C ASP A 31 -28.89 7.60 -25.68
N PHE A 32 -27.99 8.51 -26.06
CA PHE A 32 -26.65 8.14 -26.54
C PHE A 32 -25.64 8.01 -25.38
N LYS A 33 -26.08 7.73 -24.15
CA LYS A 33 -25.22 7.59 -22.98
C LYS A 33 -25.26 6.17 -22.40
N GLU A 34 -26.44 5.57 -22.30
CA GLU A 34 -26.62 4.26 -21.68
C GLU A 34 -27.59 3.40 -22.49
N TRP A 35 -27.14 2.24 -22.94
CA TRP A 35 -27.97 1.25 -23.62
C TRP A 35 -28.10 -0.02 -22.78
N THR A 36 -29.23 -0.69 -22.90
CA THR A 36 -29.48 -1.98 -22.25
C THR A 36 -29.90 -3.03 -23.26
N MET A 37 -29.33 -4.22 -23.14
CA MET A 37 -29.53 -5.32 -24.08
C MET A 37 -29.66 -6.64 -23.31
N ASP A 38 -30.47 -7.57 -23.81
CA ASP A 38 -30.54 -8.94 -23.32
C ASP A 38 -29.70 -9.85 -24.24
N ILE A 39 -28.91 -10.75 -23.64
CA ILE A 39 -28.11 -11.78 -24.31
C ILE A 39 -28.61 -13.17 -23.89
N GLN A 40 -28.76 -14.07 -24.85
CA GLN A 40 -29.05 -15.50 -24.67
C GLN A 40 -27.85 -16.33 -25.12
N VAL A 41 -27.57 -17.39 -24.36
CA VAL A 41 -26.53 -18.38 -24.67
C VAL A 41 -27.20 -19.51 -25.44
N LEU A 42 -26.72 -19.81 -26.64
CA LEU A 42 -27.44 -20.71 -27.57
C LEU A 42 -26.71 -22.03 -27.80
N GLY A 43 -25.39 -22.04 -27.68
CA GLY A 43 -24.52 -23.17 -28.01
C GLY A 43 -24.06 -24.00 -26.82
N ASN A 44 -24.30 -23.54 -25.59
CA ASN A 44 -23.75 -24.16 -24.39
C ASN A 44 -24.83 -24.73 -23.45
N PRO A 45 -24.86 -26.06 -23.22
CA PRO A 45 -25.89 -26.72 -22.41
C PRO A 45 -25.79 -26.41 -20.90
N MET A 46 -24.72 -25.75 -20.44
CA MET A 46 -24.64 -25.32 -19.04
C MET A 46 -25.63 -24.19 -18.73
N TYR A 47 -26.01 -23.39 -19.72
CA TYR A 47 -26.95 -22.29 -19.57
C TYR A 47 -28.32 -22.67 -20.13
N ASP A 48 -29.38 -22.19 -19.49
CA ASP A 48 -30.73 -22.35 -20.00
C ASP A 48 -30.91 -21.49 -21.27
N PRO A 49 -31.29 -22.07 -22.43
CA PRO A 49 -31.46 -21.33 -23.69
C PRO A 49 -32.60 -20.31 -23.66
N GLU A 50 -33.55 -20.44 -22.73
CA GLU A 50 -34.62 -19.45 -22.53
C GLU A 50 -34.20 -18.32 -21.58
N GLU A 51 -33.16 -18.53 -20.76
CA GLU A 51 -32.66 -17.52 -19.83
C GLU A 51 -31.96 -16.38 -20.57
N LYS A 52 -32.28 -15.17 -20.13
CA LYS A 52 -31.73 -13.92 -20.69
C LYS A 52 -30.86 -13.26 -19.64
N TYR A 53 -29.70 -12.77 -20.07
CA TYR A 53 -28.77 -12.01 -19.25
C TYR A 53 -28.78 -10.56 -19.69
N ARG A 54 -29.07 -9.64 -18.77
CA ARG A 54 -29.12 -8.21 -19.06
C ARG A 54 -27.72 -7.64 -19.01
N ILE A 55 -27.30 -6.97 -20.08
CA ILE A 55 -26.13 -6.10 -20.07
C ILE A 55 -26.56 -4.63 -20.10
N LYS A 56 -25.72 -3.79 -19.50
CA LYS A 56 -25.80 -2.35 -19.55
C LYS A 56 -24.49 -1.80 -20.10
N ILE A 57 -24.60 -0.95 -21.11
CA ILE A 57 -23.48 -0.36 -21.83
C ILE A 57 -23.50 1.15 -21.57
N THR A 58 -22.44 1.68 -20.97
CA THR A 58 -22.29 3.12 -20.70
C THR A 58 -21.20 3.70 -21.59
N TYR A 59 -21.55 4.70 -22.42
CA TYR A 59 -20.64 5.27 -23.40
C TYR A 59 -19.94 6.52 -22.87
N PRO A 60 -18.59 6.59 -22.88
CA PRO A 60 -17.87 7.82 -22.58
C PRO A 60 -18.02 8.84 -23.70
N ASN A 61 -17.85 10.13 -23.39
CA ASN A 61 -17.88 11.21 -24.39
C ASN A 61 -16.84 11.03 -25.51
N ALA A 62 -15.75 10.29 -25.23
CA ALA A 62 -14.68 9.99 -26.18
C ALA A 62 -14.96 8.76 -27.06
N TYR A 63 -16.09 8.07 -26.91
CA TYR A 63 -16.44 6.92 -27.76
C TYR A 63 -16.53 7.34 -29.24
N PRO A 64 -15.95 6.56 -30.18
CA PRO A 64 -15.41 5.21 -30.04
C PRO A 64 -13.89 5.13 -29.78
N ILE A 65 -13.21 6.25 -29.50
CA ILE A 65 -11.77 6.24 -29.22
C ILE A 65 -11.48 5.51 -27.91
N GLU A 66 -12.29 5.74 -26.89
CA GLU A 66 -12.28 4.97 -25.64
C GLU A 66 -13.38 3.89 -25.65
N PRO A 67 -13.16 2.73 -25.00
CA PRO A 67 -14.16 1.68 -24.88
C PRO A 67 -15.36 2.13 -24.05
N PRO A 68 -16.57 1.58 -24.32
CA PRO A 68 -17.69 1.72 -23.41
C PRO A 68 -17.50 0.79 -22.19
N GLU A 69 -18.11 1.17 -21.07
CA GLU A 69 -18.20 0.29 -19.90
C GLU A 69 -19.37 -0.69 -20.09
N VAL A 70 -19.12 -1.99 -19.92
CA VAL A 70 -20.13 -3.04 -20.10
C VAL A 70 -20.19 -3.92 -18.86
N VAL A 71 -21.39 -4.06 -18.29
CA VAL A 71 -21.64 -4.88 -17.11
C VAL A 71 -22.91 -5.70 -17.29
N PHE A 72 -22.92 -6.94 -16.78
CA PHE A 72 -24.15 -7.67 -16.53
C PHE A 72 -24.88 -7.04 -15.34
N THR A 73 -26.20 -6.93 -15.42
CA THR A 73 -27.01 -6.39 -14.33
C THR A 73 -27.99 -7.44 -13.86
N GLN A 74 -28.03 -7.64 -12.54
CA GLN A 74 -29.07 -8.44 -11.92
C GLN A 74 -30.37 -7.64 -11.83
N LEU A 75 -31.48 -8.21 -12.27
CA LEU A 75 -32.82 -7.64 -12.13
C LEU A 75 -33.71 -8.61 -11.38
N SER A 76 -34.55 -8.08 -10.49
CA SER A 76 -35.56 -8.86 -9.76
C SER A 76 -36.85 -9.05 -10.55
N ASP A 77 -37.17 -8.13 -11.48
CA ASP A 77 -38.37 -8.18 -12.31
C ASP A 77 -38.15 -7.54 -13.70
N PRO A 78 -38.27 -8.30 -14.81
CA PRO A 78 -38.24 -9.75 -14.83
C PRO A 78 -36.90 -10.25 -14.27
N VAL A 79 -36.88 -11.44 -13.67
CA VAL A 79 -35.64 -12.00 -13.10
C VAL A 79 -34.57 -12.11 -14.19
N ARG A 80 -33.44 -11.44 -13.97
CA ARG A 80 -32.22 -11.55 -14.77
C ARG A 80 -31.08 -11.81 -13.80
N LYS A 81 -30.47 -12.99 -13.88
CA LYS A 81 -29.29 -13.31 -13.09
C LYS A 81 -28.04 -12.78 -13.78
N ILE A 82 -26.93 -12.78 -13.06
CA ILE A 82 -25.61 -12.62 -13.67
C ILE A 82 -25.14 -14.02 -14.09
N PRO A 83 -24.69 -14.21 -15.34
CA PRO A 83 -24.27 -15.53 -15.82
C PRO A 83 -23.04 -16.00 -15.05
N MET A 84 -22.98 -17.31 -14.77
CA MET A 84 -21.83 -17.90 -14.08
C MET A 84 -20.68 -18.14 -15.07
N HIS A 85 -19.59 -17.37 -14.98
CA HIS A 85 -18.45 -17.49 -15.88
C HIS A 85 -17.11 -17.10 -15.23
N PRO A 86 -15.98 -17.80 -15.50
CA PRO A 86 -14.65 -17.46 -14.96
C PRO A 86 -14.08 -16.09 -15.35
N HIS A 87 -14.81 -15.28 -16.10
CA HIS A 87 -14.42 -13.92 -16.50
C HIS A 87 -15.52 -12.92 -16.16
N ILE A 88 -16.55 -13.35 -15.43
CA ILE A 88 -17.67 -12.52 -15.00
C ILE A 88 -17.66 -12.56 -13.47
N TYR A 89 -17.65 -11.36 -12.90
CA TYR A 89 -17.70 -11.18 -11.45
C TYR A 89 -19.14 -11.28 -10.95
N SER A 90 -19.32 -11.54 -9.65
CA SER A 90 -20.66 -11.65 -9.05
C SER A 90 -21.48 -10.35 -9.11
N ASN A 91 -20.83 -9.20 -9.33
CA ASN A 91 -21.46 -7.91 -9.57
C ASN A 91 -21.71 -7.61 -11.06
N GLY A 92 -21.37 -8.55 -11.94
CA GLY A 92 -21.60 -8.49 -13.37
C GLY A 92 -20.51 -7.79 -14.18
N ILE A 93 -19.42 -7.34 -13.55
CA ILE A 93 -18.25 -6.83 -14.29
C ILE A 93 -17.66 -7.96 -15.13
N ILE A 94 -17.12 -7.59 -16.29
CA ILE A 94 -16.59 -8.53 -17.29
C ILE A 94 -15.08 -8.28 -17.43
N CYS A 95 -14.28 -9.32 -17.18
CA CYS A 95 -12.84 -9.32 -17.40
C CYS A 95 -12.54 -9.83 -18.82
N LEU A 96 -12.68 -8.96 -19.82
CA LEU A 96 -12.42 -9.28 -21.21
C LEU A 96 -11.49 -8.24 -21.82
N ASP A 97 -10.35 -8.67 -22.37
CA ASP A 97 -9.30 -7.79 -22.92
C ASP A 97 -9.83 -6.79 -23.96
N LEU A 98 -10.85 -7.20 -24.72
CA LEU A 98 -11.53 -6.35 -25.70
C LEU A 98 -12.12 -5.07 -25.09
N LEU A 99 -12.52 -5.11 -23.82
CA LEU A 99 -13.15 -3.99 -23.11
C LEU A 99 -12.13 -3.14 -22.32
N ASP A 100 -10.87 -3.56 -22.28
CA ASP A 100 -9.79 -2.78 -21.68
C ASP A 100 -9.20 -1.77 -22.68
N LYS A 101 -8.62 -0.68 -22.19
CA LYS A 101 -8.06 0.39 -23.04
C LYS A 101 -6.92 -0.13 -23.95
N GLN A 102 -6.24 -1.18 -23.54
CA GLN A 102 -5.11 -1.78 -24.25
C GLN A 102 -5.57 -2.71 -25.39
N GLY A 103 -6.71 -3.40 -25.23
CA GLY A 103 -7.27 -4.30 -26.24
C GLY A 103 -8.39 -3.69 -27.09
N TRP A 104 -8.94 -2.54 -26.69
CA TRP A 104 -9.97 -1.83 -27.42
C TRP A 104 -9.45 -1.22 -28.73
N SER A 105 -10.25 -1.34 -29.79
CA SER A 105 -10.03 -0.68 -31.07
C SER A 105 -11.29 0.11 -31.47
N PRO A 106 -11.19 1.36 -31.95
CA PRO A 106 -12.34 2.16 -32.39
C PRO A 106 -13.17 1.56 -33.55
N VAL A 107 -12.68 0.47 -34.15
CA VAL A 107 -13.40 -0.35 -35.14
C VAL A 107 -14.52 -1.18 -34.48
N GLN A 108 -14.35 -1.54 -33.21
CA GLN A 108 -15.34 -2.27 -32.42
C GLN A 108 -16.60 -1.44 -32.21
N ASN A 109 -17.73 -2.12 -32.06
CA ASN A 109 -19.05 -1.52 -31.95
C ASN A 109 -19.93 -2.37 -31.02
N VAL A 110 -21.17 -1.93 -30.77
CA VAL A 110 -22.09 -2.61 -29.87
C VAL A 110 -22.38 -4.05 -30.29
N GLU A 111 -22.50 -4.31 -31.59
CA GLU A 111 -22.75 -5.65 -32.12
C GLU A 111 -21.57 -6.58 -31.86
N SER A 112 -20.34 -6.13 -32.12
CA SER A 112 -19.14 -6.94 -31.87
C SER A 112 -18.93 -7.20 -30.38
N ILE A 113 -19.24 -6.24 -29.49
CA ILE A 113 -19.25 -6.46 -28.04
C ILE A 113 -20.23 -7.58 -27.68
N CYS A 114 -21.49 -7.48 -28.12
CA CYS A 114 -22.50 -8.48 -27.76
C CYS A 114 -22.15 -9.88 -28.27
N LEU A 115 -21.61 -9.97 -29.51
CA LEU A 115 -21.15 -11.22 -30.09
C LEU A 115 -19.95 -11.81 -29.33
N SER A 116 -19.00 -10.98 -28.91
CA SER A 116 -17.87 -11.43 -28.10
C SER A 116 -18.31 -11.96 -26.73
N LEU A 117 -19.27 -11.29 -26.07
CA LEU A 117 -19.84 -11.75 -24.81
C LEU A 117 -20.62 -13.06 -24.96
N GLN A 118 -21.46 -13.16 -26.00
CA GLN A 118 -22.19 -14.39 -26.30
C GLN A 118 -21.24 -15.55 -26.60
N SER A 119 -20.20 -15.32 -27.40
CA SER A 119 -19.16 -16.32 -27.72
C SER A 119 -18.35 -16.75 -26.49
N MET A 120 -18.01 -15.82 -25.61
CA MET A 120 -17.37 -16.11 -24.33
C MET A 120 -18.25 -17.03 -23.48
N LEU A 121 -19.54 -16.72 -23.35
CA LEU A 121 -20.49 -17.56 -22.60
C LEU A 121 -20.69 -18.93 -23.26
N ASP A 122 -20.81 -18.98 -24.59
CA ASP A 122 -20.97 -20.23 -25.35
C ASP A 122 -19.75 -21.15 -25.20
N SER A 123 -18.54 -20.59 -25.11
CA SER A 123 -17.30 -21.36 -24.93
C SER A 123 -16.98 -21.75 -23.47
N ASN A 124 -17.86 -21.40 -22.51
CA ASN A 124 -17.61 -21.70 -21.11
C ASN A 124 -17.53 -23.21 -20.82
N THR A 125 -16.57 -23.59 -19.96
CA THR A 125 -16.35 -24.97 -19.52
C THR A 125 -16.60 -25.16 -18.02
N LYS A 126 -16.88 -24.10 -17.26
CA LYS A 126 -17.06 -24.15 -15.80
C LYS A 126 -18.13 -23.17 -15.32
N MET A 127 -19.09 -23.68 -14.53
CA MET A 127 -20.09 -22.83 -13.85
C MET A 127 -19.56 -22.27 -12.53
N GLU A 128 -18.53 -21.45 -12.64
CA GLU A 128 -17.94 -20.69 -11.54
C GLU A 128 -17.83 -19.23 -11.96
N ASN A 129 -18.13 -18.30 -11.05
CA ASN A 129 -17.71 -16.91 -11.23
C ASN A 129 -16.26 -16.77 -10.78
N ASN A 130 -15.54 -15.78 -11.32
CA ASN A 130 -14.38 -15.27 -10.60
C ASN A 130 -14.87 -14.83 -9.23
N GLY A 131 -14.55 -15.61 -8.18
CA GLY A 131 -15.09 -15.52 -6.82
C GLY A 131 -14.71 -14.26 -6.05
N VAL A 132 -14.60 -13.13 -6.75
CA VAL A 132 -14.27 -11.82 -6.23
C VAL A 132 -15.58 -11.04 -6.14
N ASP A 133 -16.29 -11.27 -5.05
CA ASP A 133 -17.31 -10.34 -4.58
C ASP A 133 -16.59 -9.07 -4.12
N MET A 134 -16.82 -7.95 -4.81
CA MET A 134 -16.19 -6.64 -4.60
C MET A 134 -16.53 -5.98 -3.24
N SER A 135 -16.98 -6.78 -2.27
CA SER A 135 -17.23 -6.41 -0.88
C SER A 135 -16.68 -7.41 0.15
N VAL A 136 -16.06 -8.52 -0.29
CA VAL A 136 -15.76 -9.64 0.60
C VAL A 136 -14.26 -9.87 0.73
N LEU A 137 -13.72 -9.46 1.88
CA LEU A 137 -12.41 -9.85 2.37
C LEU A 137 -12.13 -11.35 2.13
N THR A 138 -10.92 -11.70 1.69
CA THR A 138 -10.52 -13.11 1.58
C THR A 138 -10.65 -13.81 2.94
N PRO A 139 -10.82 -15.15 3.01
CA PRO A 139 -10.87 -15.85 4.29
C PRO A 139 -9.64 -15.56 5.17
N ALA A 140 -8.47 -15.41 4.56
CA ALA A 140 -7.24 -15.01 5.23
C ALA A 140 -7.35 -13.59 5.81
N SER A 141 -7.79 -12.61 5.01
CA SER A 141 -8.02 -11.23 5.46
C SER A 141 -9.08 -11.13 6.57
N LYS A 142 -10.17 -11.88 6.48
CA LYS A 142 -11.21 -11.94 7.53
C LYS A 142 -10.64 -12.43 8.85
N LYS A 143 -9.91 -13.56 8.81
CA LYS A 143 -9.22 -14.10 9.98
C LYS A 143 -8.20 -13.10 10.52
N ALA A 144 -7.49 -12.41 9.63
CA ALA A 144 -6.49 -11.43 10.02
C ALA A 144 -7.06 -10.25 10.80
N LEU A 145 -8.18 -9.69 10.34
CA LEU A 145 -8.90 -8.65 11.07
C LEU A 145 -9.47 -9.17 12.40
N ALA A 146 -9.98 -10.41 12.43
CA ALA A 146 -10.47 -11.02 13.67
C ALA A 146 -9.35 -11.18 14.72
N ASN A 147 -8.17 -11.61 14.31
CA ASN A 147 -7.00 -11.72 15.19
C ASN A 147 -6.56 -10.34 15.71
N LEU A 148 -6.55 -9.32 14.85
CA LEU A 148 -6.22 -7.94 15.25
C LEU A 148 -7.22 -7.40 16.28
N ARG A 149 -8.53 -7.64 16.10
CA ARG A 149 -9.56 -7.26 17.09
C ARG A 149 -9.42 -8.01 18.42
N ALA A 150 -8.99 -9.27 18.36
CA ALA A 150 -8.82 -10.11 19.55
C ALA A 150 -7.46 -9.91 20.24
N PHE A 151 -6.53 -9.15 19.65
CA PHE A 151 -5.21 -8.95 20.20
C PHE A 151 -5.28 -8.11 21.48
N LEU A 152 -4.71 -8.62 22.56
CA LEU A 152 -4.58 -7.92 23.82
C LEU A 152 -3.14 -7.41 23.96
N PRO A 153 -2.90 -6.10 23.80
CA PRO A 153 -1.56 -5.56 23.94
C PRO A 153 -1.06 -5.70 25.38
N PRO A 154 0.24 -5.96 25.59
CA PRO A 154 0.85 -5.91 26.90
C PRO A 154 0.78 -4.49 27.50
N PRO A 155 1.00 -4.33 28.81
CA PRO A 155 1.09 -3.03 29.46
C PRO A 155 2.07 -2.10 28.74
N THR A 156 1.66 -0.85 28.54
CA THR A 156 2.46 0.11 27.76
C THR A 156 3.15 1.16 28.62
N ASN A 157 4.39 1.47 28.26
CA ASN A 157 5.16 2.59 28.79
C ASN A 157 4.92 3.88 28.01
N TYR A 158 4.10 3.88 26.96
CA TYR A 158 3.78 5.07 26.17
C TYR A 158 3.34 6.25 27.04
N TYR A 159 2.42 6.01 27.98
CA TYR A 159 1.91 7.03 28.90
C TYR A 159 2.90 7.42 30.01
N ARG A 160 4.02 6.72 30.14
CA ARG A 160 5.12 7.08 31.05
C ARG A 160 6.18 7.92 30.33
N CYS A 161 6.24 7.86 29.00
CA CYS A 161 7.12 8.72 28.22
C CYS A 161 6.72 10.20 28.42
N PRO A 162 7.68 11.12 28.52
CA PRO A 162 7.41 12.55 28.44
C PRO A 162 6.77 12.92 27.09
N LEU A 163 5.96 13.98 27.07
CA LEU A 163 5.25 14.44 25.87
C LEU A 163 6.16 14.56 24.64
N LYS A 164 7.34 15.18 24.78
CA LYS A 164 8.32 15.36 23.70
C LYS A 164 8.86 14.06 23.08
N ARG A 165 8.62 12.93 23.75
CA ARG A 165 9.07 11.58 23.39
C ARG A 165 7.89 10.65 23.06
N ARG A 166 6.65 11.14 22.98
CA ARG A 166 5.47 10.37 22.55
C ARG A 166 5.19 10.61 21.07
N ALA A 167 5.11 9.53 20.31
CA ALA A 167 4.65 9.55 18.92
C ALA A 167 3.76 8.35 18.64
N ALA A 168 2.87 8.48 17.67
CA ALA A 168 2.02 7.39 17.23
C ALA A 168 1.99 7.35 15.70
N VAL A 169 1.82 6.14 15.16
CA VAL A 169 1.71 5.90 13.71
C VAL A 169 0.48 5.08 13.41
N LEU A 170 -0.15 5.35 12.27
CA LEU A 170 -1.34 4.67 11.80
C LEU A 170 -0.98 3.58 10.80
N ILE A 171 -1.27 2.33 11.14
CA ILE A 171 -1.33 1.21 10.20
C ILE A 171 -2.76 1.15 9.66
N LEU A 172 -3.00 1.91 8.60
CA LEU A 172 -4.31 1.94 7.93
C LEU A 172 -4.41 0.79 6.94
N LEU A 173 -5.24 -0.20 7.29
CA LEU A 173 -5.55 -1.36 6.46
C LEU A 173 -6.83 -1.11 5.67
N PHE A 174 -6.88 -1.57 4.43
CA PHE A 174 -8.10 -1.63 3.63
C PHE A 174 -8.08 -2.88 2.75
N ALA A 175 -9.25 -3.33 2.31
CA ALA A 175 -9.34 -4.43 1.35
C ALA A 175 -9.12 -3.90 -0.07
N ASP A 176 -8.23 -4.54 -0.83
CA ASP A 176 -8.14 -4.29 -2.26
C ASP A 176 -9.28 -4.99 -3.03
N LYS A 177 -9.25 -4.85 -4.36
CA LYS A 177 -10.27 -5.43 -5.24
C LYS A 177 -10.37 -6.96 -5.14
N ARG A 178 -9.35 -7.65 -4.65
CA ARG A 178 -9.34 -9.11 -4.44
C ARG A 178 -9.77 -9.51 -3.04
N GLY A 179 -10.03 -8.53 -2.16
CA GLY A 179 -10.32 -8.74 -0.75
C GLY A 179 -9.06 -8.96 0.10
N ASP A 180 -7.87 -8.77 -0.46
CA ASP A 180 -6.61 -8.87 0.28
C ASP A 180 -6.33 -7.56 1.04
N LEU A 181 -5.82 -7.67 2.27
CA LEU A 181 -5.48 -6.50 3.04
C LEU A 181 -4.25 -5.80 2.45
N ARG A 182 -4.39 -4.50 2.17
CA ARG A 182 -3.29 -3.60 1.84
C ARG A 182 -3.09 -2.58 2.96
N VAL A 183 -1.86 -2.11 3.11
CA VAL A 183 -1.48 -1.07 4.06
C VAL A 183 -1.08 0.20 3.32
N VAL A 184 -1.51 1.35 3.86
CA VAL A 184 -1.14 2.68 3.34
C VAL A 184 0.23 3.12 3.89
N LEU A 185 1.09 3.61 3.01
CA LEU A 185 2.42 4.11 3.33
C LEU A 185 2.66 5.46 2.64
N THR A 186 3.46 6.31 3.29
CA THR A 186 3.86 7.63 2.78
C THR A 186 5.34 7.63 2.44
N ILE A 187 5.72 8.47 1.49
CA ILE A 187 7.10 8.89 1.26
C ILE A 187 7.24 10.29 1.85
N ARG A 188 8.14 10.47 2.81
CA ARG A 188 8.39 11.76 3.45
C ARG A 188 9.00 12.77 2.46
N SER A 189 8.57 14.03 2.54
CA SER A 189 9.09 15.11 1.71
C SER A 189 10.60 15.35 1.90
N PHE A 190 11.26 15.79 0.83
CA PHE A 190 12.72 16.02 0.82
C PHE A 190 13.16 17.21 1.68
N GLY A 191 12.24 18.13 1.98
CA GLY A 191 12.52 19.33 2.79
C GLY A 191 12.57 19.09 4.30
N LEU A 192 12.23 17.89 4.78
CA LEU A 192 12.14 17.61 6.22
C LEU A 192 13.52 17.41 6.85
N LYS A 193 13.69 17.98 8.06
CA LYS A 193 14.94 17.90 8.83
C LYS A 193 15.38 16.46 9.16
N ASN A 194 14.43 15.53 9.24
CA ASN A 194 14.69 14.12 9.56
C ASN A 194 13.99 13.18 8.57
N TYR A 195 14.69 12.11 8.18
CA TYR A 195 14.16 10.97 7.41
C TYR A 195 13.56 11.34 6.03
N ALA A 196 14.04 12.42 5.42
CA ALA A 196 13.64 12.87 4.09
C ALA A 196 13.75 11.75 3.03
N GLY A 197 12.69 11.56 2.23
CA GLY A 197 12.64 10.57 1.15
C GLY A 197 12.54 9.11 1.59
N GLN A 198 12.24 8.83 2.86
CA GLN A 198 12.01 7.48 3.36
C GLN A 198 10.52 7.11 3.36
N ALA A 199 10.24 5.82 3.16
CA ALA A 199 8.91 5.28 3.38
C ALA A 199 8.58 5.20 4.88
N ALA A 200 7.40 5.68 5.25
CA ALA A 200 6.90 5.71 6.62
C ALA A 200 5.42 5.35 6.68
N LEU A 201 4.95 4.96 7.87
CA LEU A 201 3.53 4.98 8.18
C LEU A 201 3.12 6.42 8.48
N PRO A 202 1.89 6.84 8.13
CA PRO A 202 1.38 8.14 8.55
C PRO A 202 1.46 8.29 10.07
N GLY A 203 1.94 9.43 10.56
CA GLY A 203 2.04 9.65 12.00
C GLY A 203 3.11 10.64 12.44
N GLY A 204 3.04 11.00 13.70
CA GLY A 204 3.88 12.03 14.29
C GLY A 204 3.79 12.08 15.81
N LYS A 205 4.12 13.24 16.38
CA LYS A 205 4.25 13.41 17.83
C LYS A 205 2.91 13.77 18.45
N ALA A 206 2.69 13.37 19.69
CA ALA A 206 1.55 13.87 20.45
C ALA A 206 1.73 15.38 20.73
N ASP A 207 0.66 16.16 20.55
CA ASP A 207 0.65 17.59 20.85
C ASP A 207 0.34 17.84 22.33
N THR A 208 -0.46 16.96 22.93
CA THR A 208 -0.89 17.06 24.33
C THR A 208 -0.74 15.73 25.08
N LEU A 209 -0.72 15.80 26.41
CA LEU A 209 -0.71 14.59 27.25
C LEU A 209 -2.07 13.88 27.31
N ALA A 210 -3.14 14.56 26.87
CA ALA A 210 -4.50 14.05 26.91
C ALA A 210 -4.87 13.22 25.67
N GLU A 211 -4.17 13.44 24.55
CA GLU A 211 -4.37 12.64 23.34
C GLU A 211 -4.01 11.17 23.59
N THR A 212 -4.91 10.29 23.16
CA THR A 212 -4.59 8.87 23.03
C THR A 212 -3.64 8.64 21.85
N PRO A 213 -2.89 7.52 21.83
CA PRO A 213 -2.08 7.15 20.67
C PRO A 213 -2.89 7.15 19.37
N PHE A 214 -4.10 6.60 19.39
CA PHE A 214 -4.95 6.53 18.21
C PHE A 214 -5.41 7.92 17.73
N GLN A 215 -5.75 8.83 18.65
CA GLN A 215 -6.08 10.22 18.30
C GLN A 215 -4.88 10.93 17.66
N THR A 216 -3.68 10.75 18.23
CA THR A 216 -2.45 11.30 17.66
C THR A 216 -2.23 10.78 16.24
N ALA A 217 -2.35 9.45 16.04
CA ALA A 217 -2.17 8.83 14.74
C ALA A 217 -3.21 9.27 13.70
N ARG A 218 -4.46 9.51 14.12
CA ARG A 218 -5.56 9.99 13.26
C ARG A 218 -5.37 11.45 12.85
N ARG A 219 -5.03 12.34 13.78
CA ARG A 219 -4.71 13.75 13.50
C ARG A 219 -3.56 13.86 12.50
N GLU A 220 -2.47 13.14 12.75
CA GLU A 220 -1.30 13.15 11.85
C GLU A 220 -1.64 12.54 10.48
N ALA A 221 -2.45 11.48 10.41
CA ALA A 221 -2.92 10.95 9.13
C ALA A 221 -3.84 11.94 8.37
N PHE A 222 -4.63 12.74 9.08
CA PHE A 222 -5.40 13.82 8.47
C PHE A 222 -4.50 14.90 7.88
N GLU A 223 -3.48 15.34 8.63
CA GLU A 223 -2.51 16.34 8.18
C GLU A 223 -1.65 15.86 7.00
N GLU A 224 -1.15 14.63 7.05
CA GLU A 224 -0.22 14.08 6.07
C GLU A 224 -0.91 13.59 4.78
N ILE A 225 -2.02 12.86 4.90
CA ILE A 225 -2.67 12.17 3.77
C ILE A 225 -4.14 12.56 3.55
N GLY A 226 -4.68 13.48 4.36
CA GLY A 226 -6.05 13.96 4.20
C GLY A 226 -7.12 13.00 4.71
N LEU A 227 -6.75 11.96 5.46
CA LEU A 227 -7.70 11.00 6.06
C LEU A 227 -8.54 11.70 7.14
N PRO A 228 -9.85 11.92 6.95
CA PRO A 228 -10.66 12.63 7.93
C PRO A 228 -10.59 12.05 9.33
N GLU A 229 -10.48 12.91 10.35
CA GLU A 229 -10.39 12.48 11.75
C GLU A 229 -11.69 11.86 12.25
N LYS A 230 -12.83 12.38 11.79
CA LYS A 230 -14.17 11.94 12.14
C LYS A 230 -14.81 11.16 10.99
N ASP A 231 -15.53 10.11 11.35
CA ASP A 231 -16.19 9.26 10.36
C ASP A 231 -17.33 10.00 9.62
N GLU A 232 -17.91 11.04 10.23
CA GLU A 232 -18.92 11.91 9.60
C GLU A 232 -18.37 12.70 8.39
N ASP A 233 -17.06 12.95 8.39
CA ASP A 233 -16.37 13.69 7.33
C ASP A 233 -15.85 12.75 6.23
N LEU A 234 -16.00 11.43 6.39
CA LEU A 234 -15.66 10.45 5.35
C LEU A 234 -16.71 10.44 4.23
N PRO A 235 -16.34 10.00 3.02
CA PRO A 235 -17.31 9.75 1.96
C PRO A 235 -18.42 8.80 2.45
N PRO A 236 -19.68 8.98 2.00
CA PRO A 236 -20.81 8.21 2.53
C PRO A 236 -20.58 6.70 2.50
N GLY A 237 -20.75 6.06 3.67
CA GLY A 237 -20.63 4.62 3.86
C GLY A 237 -19.23 4.12 4.23
N TYR A 238 -18.20 4.96 4.14
CA TYR A 238 -16.88 4.62 4.69
C TYR A 238 -16.83 4.87 6.19
N THR A 239 -16.12 3.99 6.91
CA THR A 239 -15.89 4.12 8.35
C THR A 239 -14.47 3.68 8.68
N VAL A 240 -13.87 4.23 9.74
CA VAL A 240 -12.58 3.73 10.22
C VAL A 240 -12.72 3.07 11.58
N GLU A 241 -12.51 1.76 11.58
CA GLU A 241 -12.54 0.95 12.79
C GLU A 241 -11.15 0.92 13.43
N HIS A 242 -11.03 1.36 14.68
CA HIS A 242 -9.83 1.13 15.49
C HIS A 242 -9.80 -0.34 15.93
N LEU A 243 -8.80 -1.10 15.47
CA LEU A 243 -8.70 -2.54 15.78
C LEU A 243 -7.91 -2.81 17.06
N THR A 244 -6.68 -2.29 17.13
CA THR A 244 -5.77 -2.49 18.26
C THR A 244 -4.57 -1.54 18.20
N GLU A 245 -3.86 -1.42 19.31
CA GLU A 245 -2.54 -0.81 19.38
C GLU A 245 -1.47 -1.88 19.61
N LEU A 246 -0.31 -1.76 18.99
CA LEU A 246 0.84 -2.66 19.19
C LEU A 246 1.82 -2.09 20.23
N PRO A 247 2.69 -2.94 20.83
CA PRO A 247 3.74 -2.49 21.75
C PRO A 247 4.57 -1.32 21.21
N THR A 248 4.92 -0.38 22.10
CA THR A 248 5.69 0.80 21.72
C THR A 248 7.09 0.43 21.26
N ASN A 249 7.49 0.93 20.09
CA ASN A 249 8.83 0.80 19.55
C ASN A 249 9.70 2.00 19.97
N LEU A 250 10.99 1.77 20.20
CA LEU A 250 11.93 2.83 20.59
C LEU A 250 12.83 3.24 19.42
N ALA A 251 12.73 4.49 19.00
CA ALA A 251 13.58 5.03 17.95
C ALA A 251 14.98 5.33 18.47
N MET A 252 15.98 5.35 17.57
CA MET A 252 17.34 5.80 17.90
C MET A 252 17.38 7.25 18.42
N THR A 253 16.37 8.05 18.07
CA THR A 253 16.18 9.42 18.57
C THR A 253 15.54 9.45 19.97
N GLU A 254 15.38 8.28 20.60
CA GLU A 254 14.75 8.06 21.90
C GLU A 254 13.28 8.53 21.94
N LEU A 255 12.60 8.37 20.80
CA LEU A 255 11.17 8.61 20.62
C LEU A 255 10.43 7.27 20.78
N GLY A 256 9.45 7.22 21.67
CA GLY A 256 8.54 6.08 21.81
C GLY A 256 7.42 6.18 20.79
N VAL A 257 7.38 5.27 19.83
CA VAL A 257 6.41 5.22 18.73
C VAL A 257 5.40 4.11 19.00
N ARG A 258 4.13 4.47 19.19
CA ARG A 258 3.02 3.53 19.39
C ARG A 258 2.31 3.25 18.06
N PRO A 259 2.38 2.04 17.50
CA PRO A 259 1.64 1.70 16.29
C PRO A 259 0.17 1.45 16.61
N CYS A 260 -0.72 2.10 15.88
CA CYS A 260 -2.17 1.94 16.00
C CYS A 260 -2.71 1.32 14.70
N VAL A 261 -3.41 0.21 14.79
CA VAL A 261 -3.96 -0.51 13.63
C VAL A 261 -5.43 -0.13 13.46
N ALA A 262 -5.78 0.29 12.26
CA ALA A 262 -7.16 0.61 11.91
C ALA A 262 -7.55 -0.04 10.59
N PHE A 263 -8.84 -0.37 10.45
CA PHE A 263 -9.42 -0.87 9.22
C PHE A 263 -10.34 0.19 8.62
N LEU A 264 -10.02 0.60 7.40
CA LEU A 264 -10.89 1.43 6.58
C LEU A 264 -11.90 0.53 5.87
N ASN A 265 -13.14 0.63 6.31
CA ASN A 265 -14.24 -0.16 5.80
C ASN A 265 -14.76 0.47 4.50
N THR A 266 -14.69 -0.27 3.41
CA THR A 266 -15.20 0.15 2.10
C THR A 266 -16.68 -0.23 2.00
N PRO A 267 -17.59 0.72 1.75
CA PRO A 267 -19.01 0.39 1.62
C PRO A 267 -19.26 -0.47 0.37
N PRO A 268 -20.37 -1.23 0.35
CA PRO A 268 -20.81 -1.86 -0.87
C PRO A 268 -21.14 -0.79 -1.94
N PRO A 269 -21.09 -1.15 -3.23
CA PRO A 269 -21.55 -0.28 -4.30
C PRO A 269 -22.93 0.33 -4.02
N SER A 270 -23.06 1.62 -4.26
CA SER A 270 -24.30 2.38 -4.07
C SER A 270 -24.62 3.21 -5.32
N GLU A 271 -25.83 3.77 -5.40
CA GLU A 271 -26.19 4.69 -6.49
C GLU A 271 -25.24 5.88 -6.61
N LYS A 272 -24.70 6.35 -5.47
CA LYS A 272 -23.77 7.48 -5.39
C LYS A 272 -22.32 7.10 -5.70
N ASN A 273 -21.92 5.86 -5.41
CA ASN A 273 -20.60 5.34 -5.71
C ASN A 273 -20.71 3.89 -6.18
N LYS A 274 -20.74 3.69 -7.50
CA LYS A 274 -20.93 2.39 -8.14
C LYS A 274 -19.71 1.48 -8.04
N ASN A 275 -18.52 2.02 -7.75
CA ASN A 275 -17.30 1.25 -7.63
C ASN A 275 -16.42 1.80 -6.50
N PRO A 276 -16.82 1.60 -5.23
CA PRO A 276 -16.07 2.10 -4.08
C PRO A 276 -14.65 1.53 -4.05
N ASP A 277 -13.66 2.41 -3.97
CA ASP A 277 -12.25 2.04 -3.90
C ASP A 277 -11.60 2.92 -2.84
N ALA A 278 -11.24 2.34 -1.69
CA ALA A 278 -10.66 3.07 -0.57
C ALA A 278 -9.40 3.87 -0.95
N ALA A 279 -8.55 3.32 -1.83
CA ALA A 279 -7.34 4.00 -2.24
C ALA A 279 -7.67 5.23 -3.09
N ARG A 280 -8.63 5.13 -4.01
CA ARG A 280 -9.04 6.27 -4.86
C ARG A 280 -9.90 7.30 -4.12
N ASP A 281 -10.85 6.82 -3.32
CA ASP A 281 -11.97 7.62 -2.82
C ASP A 281 -11.62 8.38 -1.54
N ILE A 282 -10.61 7.94 -0.78
CA ILE A 282 -10.21 8.55 0.49
C ILE A 282 -8.80 9.15 0.46
N LEU A 283 -7.88 8.63 -0.37
CA LEU A 283 -6.48 9.09 -0.33
C LEU A 283 -6.12 10.43 -1.03
N PRO A 284 -7.01 11.40 -1.37
CA PRO A 284 -6.50 12.66 -1.91
C PRO A 284 -6.84 13.91 -1.07
N LYS A 285 -5.91 14.29 -0.19
CA LYS A 285 -5.35 15.66 -0.01
C LYS A 285 -3.97 15.54 0.65
N LEU A 286 -2.92 15.46 -0.16
CA LEU A 286 -1.54 15.38 0.33
C LEU A 286 -1.02 16.76 0.71
N ASP A 287 -0.45 16.92 1.91
CA ASP A 287 0.39 18.08 2.20
C ASP A 287 1.78 17.85 1.60
N ALA A 288 2.08 18.54 0.49
CA ALA A 288 3.37 18.48 -0.19
C ALA A 288 4.57 18.90 0.69
N ARG A 289 4.32 19.59 1.82
CA ARG A 289 5.36 19.97 2.79
C ARG A 289 5.90 18.76 3.56
N GLU A 290 5.04 17.77 3.81
CA GLU A 290 5.35 16.64 4.69
C GLU A 290 5.39 15.31 3.94
N VAL A 291 4.48 15.12 2.99
CA VAL A 291 4.37 13.90 2.18
C VAL A 291 4.66 14.19 0.71
N ALA A 292 5.61 13.45 0.16
CA ALA A 292 5.97 13.50 -1.24
C ALA A 292 5.06 12.60 -2.09
N ALA A 293 4.70 11.42 -1.54
CA ALA A 293 3.84 10.46 -2.20
C ALA A 293 3.13 9.54 -1.20
N VAL A 294 2.00 8.96 -1.61
CA VAL A 294 1.32 7.85 -0.92
C VAL A 294 1.28 6.65 -1.85
N PHE A 295 1.58 5.48 -1.31
CA PHE A 295 1.54 4.20 -2.00
C PHE A 295 1.01 3.11 -1.06
N THR A 296 0.71 1.94 -1.60
CA THR A 296 0.15 0.83 -0.81
C THR A 296 0.89 -0.48 -1.06
N ALA A 297 0.97 -1.31 -0.04
CA ALA A 297 1.64 -2.62 -0.12
C ALA A 297 0.67 -3.73 0.32
N ASN A 298 0.81 -4.93 -0.26
CA ASN A 298 0.11 -6.11 0.25
C ASN A 298 0.59 -6.39 1.68
N PHE A 299 -0.34 -6.33 2.64
CA PHE A 299 0.00 -6.41 4.06
C PHE A 299 0.51 -7.81 4.45
N ARG A 300 0.02 -8.86 3.77
CA ARG A 300 0.44 -10.24 4.03
C ARG A 300 1.88 -10.50 3.56
N ASN A 301 2.32 -9.84 2.50
CA ASN A 301 3.64 -10.08 1.89
C ASN A 301 4.80 -9.68 2.82
N PHE A 302 4.55 -8.87 3.84
CA PHE A 302 5.53 -8.60 4.89
C PHE A 302 5.88 -9.83 5.73
N LEU A 303 5.28 -11.01 5.53
CA LEU A 303 5.71 -12.26 6.20
C LEU A 303 6.61 -13.15 5.33
N PHE A 304 6.84 -12.79 4.08
CA PHE A 304 7.47 -13.67 3.09
C PHE A 304 8.77 -13.07 2.56
N GLU A 305 9.72 -13.93 2.18
CA GLU A 305 10.98 -13.48 1.55
C GLU A 305 10.78 -13.03 0.10
N LYS A 306 9.69 -13.48 -0.53
CA LYS A 306 9.33 -13.16 -1.90
C LYS A 306 8.00 -12.43 -1.97
N ASP A 307 7.87 -11.60 -2.99
CA ASP A 307 6.59 -11.00 -3.34
C ASP A 307 5.64 -12.09 -3.86
N LEU A 308 4.50 -12.26 -3.19
CA LEU A 308 3.53 -13.28 -3.55
C LEU A 308 2.52 -12.81 -4.61
N ASP A 309 2.44 -11.51 -4.91
CA ASP A 309 1.50 -11.03 -5.94
C ASP A 309 2.04 -11.37 -7.33
N GLU A 310 1.34 -12.29 -8.01
CA GLU A 310 1.67 -12.73 -9.37
C GLU A 310 1.72 -11.57 -10.36
N ARG A 311 0.84 -10.58 -10.22
CA ARG A 311 0.81 -9.40 -11.11
C ARG A 311 2.04 -8.53 -10.92
N ASP A 312 2.50 -8.39 -9.68
CA ASP A 312 3.71 -7.62 -9.40
C ASP A 312 4.94 -8.31 -10.00
N ARG A 313 4.97 -9.66 -10.02
CA ARG A 313 6.04 -10.43 -10.67
C ARG A 313 5.97 -10.37 -12.20
N GLU A 314 4.77 -10.42 -12.79
CA GLU A 314 4.58 -10.31 -14.24
C GLU A 314 4.95 -8.92 -14.76
N GLU A 315 4.53 -7.86 -14.06
CA GLU A 315 4.71 -6.48 -14.51
C GLU A 315 6.13 -5.94 -14.23
N PHE A 316 6.71 -6.25 -13.06
CA PHE A 316 8.00 -5.70 -12.64
C PHE A 316 9.15 -6.72 -12.73
N GLY A 317 8.88 -7.95 -13.14
CA GLY A 317 9.85 -9.05 -13.19
C GLY A 317 10.30 -9.54 -11.82
N ASP A 318 11.26 -10.46 -11.82
CA ASP A 318 11.93 -10.96 -10.61
C ASP A 318 12.82 -9.87 -9.99
N GLY A 319 12.22 -9.03 -9.15
CA GLY A 319 12.91 -8.06 -8.31
C GLY A 319 13.14 -8.56 -6.89
N GLU A 320 14.17 -8.05 -6.22
CA GLU A 320 14.42 -8.33 -4.79
C GLU A 320 13.27 -7.73 -3.96
N TRP A 321 12.42 -8.56 -3.36
CA TRP A 321 11.34 -8.11 -2.46
C TRP A 321 11.85 -7.80 -1.06
N TYR A 322 12.67 -8.69 -0.49
CA TYR A 322 13.12 -8.61 0.89
C TYR A 322 14.62 -8.81 1.02
N LYS A 323 15.22 -8.05 1.95
CA LYS A 323 16.59 -8.22 2.42
C LYS A 323 16.66 -7.99 3.93
N GLY A 324 17.15 -9.00 4.64
CA GLY A 324 17.39 -8.93 6.08
C GLY A 324 18.88 -8.90 6.41
N SER A 325 19.26 -8.14 7.43
CA SER A 325 20.60 -8.20 8.02
C SER A 325 20.53 -8.05 9.54
N TRP A 326 21.33 -8.84 10.24
CA TRP A 326 21.50 -8.68 11.69
C TRP A 326 22.46 -7.54 11.98
N HIS A 327 22.00 -6.58 12.76
CA HIS A 327 22.83 -5.51 13.30
C HIS A 327 22.92 -5.62 14.82
N SER A 328 24.10 -5.35 15.34
CA SER A 328 24.27 -5.10 16.76
C SER A 328 23.74 -3.70 17.05
N TRP A 329 22.54 -3.64 17.61
CA TRP A 329 22.03 -2.41 18.20
C TRP A 329 22.31 -2.47 19.70
N HIS A 330 23.43 -1.86 20.09
CA HIS A 330 23.90 -1.81 21.47
C HIS A 330 23.96 -3.18 22.18
N GLU A 331 24.59 -4.18 21.54
CA GLU A 331 24.75 -5.55 22.05
C GLU A 331 23.50 -6.43 22.05
N SER A 332 22.33 -5.87 21.69
CA SER A 332 21.15 -6.66 21.33
C SER A 332 21.14 -6.93 19.82
N ALA A 333 20.91 -8.19 19.44
CA ALA A 333 20.72 -8.57 18.06
C ALA A 333 19.42 -7.94 17.56
N TRP A 334 19.53 -7.03 16.60
CA TRP A 334 18.39 -6.35 16.01
C TRP A 334 18.34 -6.65 14.51
N ARG A 335 17.19 -7.13 14.04
CA ARG A 335 17.02 -7.48 12.64
C ARG A 335 16.61 -6.23 11.85
N MET A 336 17.48 -5.81 10.93
CA MET A 336 17.15 -4.79 9.94
C MET A 336 16.43 -5.44 8.77
N HIS A 337 15.13 -5.16 8.66
CA HIS A 337 14.31 -5.55 7.53
C HIS A 337 14.34 -4.45 6.45
N GLN A 338 14.47 -4.85 5.19
CA GLN A 338 14.32 -3.99 4.03
C GLN A 338 13.38 -4.68 3.04
N PHE A 339 12.27 -4.02 2.71
CA PHE A 339 11.34 -4.44 1.67
C PHE A 339 11.38 -3.46 0.52
N PHE A 340 11.31 -3.95 -0.72
CA PHE A 340 11.29 -3.14 -1.92
C PHE A 340 9.94 -3.31 -2.62
N VAL A 341 8.99 -2.52 -2.15
CA VAL A 341 7.58 -2.59 -2.55
C VAL A 341 7.45 -2.12 -4.00
N PRO A 342 6.94 -2.94 -4.93
CA PRO A 342 6.67 -2.51 -6.30
C PRO A 342 5.54 -1.49 -6.35
N VAL A 343 5.70 -0.51 -7.23
CA VAL A 343 4.89 0.70 -7.23
C VAL A 343 4.44 1.02 -8.65
N ARG A 344 3.13 0.92 -8.91
CA ARG A 344 2.52 1.26 -10.20
C ARG A 344 2.32 2.76 -10.35
N ARG A 345 2.61 3.32 -11.53
CA ARG A 345 2.44 4.76 -11.83
C ARG A 345 1.00 5.29 -11.68
N GLY A 346 0.00 4.43 -11.52
CA GLY A 346 -1.41 4.79 -11.25
C GLY A 346 -1.91 4.53 -9.82
N GLU A 347 -1.11 3.87 -8.97
CA GLU A 347 -1.46 3.58 -7.56
C GLU A 347 -0.69 4.48 -6.58
N VAL A 348 0.18 5.35 -7.12
CA VAL A 348 0.88 6.38 -6.36
C VAL A 348 0.17 7.70 -6.47
N PHE A 349 -0.18 8.26 -5.32
CA PHE A 349 -0.67 9.62 -5.23
C PHE A 349 0.52 10.52 -4.96
N LEU A 350 0.87 11.38 -5.92
CA LEU A 350 1.96 12.36 -5.78
C LEU A 350 1.41 13.68 -5.27
N ALA A 351 2.12 14.31 -4.34
CA ALA A 351 1.74 15.64 -3.86
C ALA A 351 1.95 16.68 -4.98
N LYS A 352 0.95 17.55 -5.22
CA LYS A 352 1.07 18.65 -6.18
C LYS A 352 2.07 19.67 -5.63
N ARG A 353 3.19 19.89 -6.32
CA ARG A 353 4.13 20.97 -5.94
C ARG A 353 3.42 22.32 -6.05
N PRO A 354 3.49 23.20 -5.02
CA PRO A 354 3.08 24.58 -5.18
C PRO A 354 3.97 25.27 -6.23
N GLU A 355 3.38 26.05 -7.13
CA GLU A 355 4.05 26.74 -8.26
C GLU A 355 5.15 27.75 -7.84
N SER A 356 5.38 27.96 -6.55
CA SER A 356 6.26 29.02 -6.04
C SER A 356 7.62 28.58 -5.49
N TYR A 357 8.03 27.32 -5.62
CA TYR A 357 9.39 26.90 -5.25
C TYR A 357 10.35 27.01 -6.44
N THR A 358 10.98 28.17 -6.60
CA THR A 358 12.22 28.28 -7.37
C THR A 358 13.28 27.42 -6.69
N ALA A 359 13.89 26.50 -7.45
CA ALA A 359 14.95 25.64 -6.96
C ALA A 359 16.03 26.49 -6.29
N ALA A 360 16.26 26.27 -4.99
CA ALA A 360 17.41 26.82 -4.30
C ALA A 360 18.66 26.29 -5.00
N ARG A 361 19.37 27.19 -5.71
CA ARG A 361 20.66 26.91 -6.35
C ARG A 361 21.59 26.25 -5.32
N ALA A 362 22.15 25.12 -5.71
CA ALA A 362 23.26 24.50 -4.99
C ALA A 362 24.39 25.53 -4.77
N PRO A 363 24.98 25.64 -3.58
CA PRO A 363 26.11 26.53 -3.38
C PRO A 363 27.33 26.01 -4.17
N GLU A 364 27.85 26.88 -5.05
CA GLU A 364 29.12 26.66 -5.76
C GLU A 364 30.27 26.44 -4.78
N GLU A 365 30.89 25.26 -4.84
CA GLU A 365 32.19 25.00 -4.19
C GLU A 365 33.27 25.85 -4.86
N LYS A 366 33.68 26.93 -4.17
CA LYS A 366 34.90 27.67 -4.51
C LYS A 366 36.12 26.78 -4.27
N LYS A 367 36.69 26.25 -5.35
CA LYS A 367 38.06 25.72 -5.39
C LYS A 367 39.04 26.81 -4.93
N LYS A 368 39.70 26.60 -3.79
CA LYS A 368 40.98 27.25 -3.48
C LYS A 368 42.09 26.23 -3.67
N ALA A 369 42.88 26.45 -4.72
CA ALA A 369 44.14 25.78 -4.96
C ALA A 369 45.18 26.26 -3.95
N GLN A 370 45.95 25.32 -3.38
CA GLN A 370 47.28 25.62 -2.86
C GLN A 370 48.20 24.46 -3.23
N GLN A 371 49.18 24.78 -4.08
CA GLN A 371 50.26 23.94 -4.57
C GLN A 371 51.39 23.83 -3.53
N THR A 372 52.30 22.90 -3.86
CA THR A 372 53.68 22.64 -3.40
C THR A 372 53.79 21.56 -2.32
N SER A 373 54.70 20.60 -2.35
CA SER A 373 55.62 20.05 -3.37
C SER A 373 56.40 18.89 -2.72
N ALA A 374 56.80 17.91 -3.53
CA ALA A 374 58.01 17.07 -3.38
C ALA A 374 58.05 15.88 -2.38
N SER A 375 58.11 14.69 -3.01
CA SER A 375 59.08 13.60 -2.82
C SER A 375 59.31 12.98 -1.43
N SER A 376 59.00 11.69 -1.30
CA SER A 376 60.01 10.62 -1.31
C SER A 376 59.38 9.26 -0.95
N SER A 377 59.65 8.26 -1.77
CA SER A 377 59.53 6.85 -1.41
C SER A 377 60.63 6.50 -0.39
N PRO A 378 60.47 5.41 0.40
CA PRO A 378 61.21 4.22 -0.01
C PRO A 378 60.46 2.89 0.15
N SER A 379 61.07 1.91 -0.50
CA SER A 379 60.71 0.53 -0.73
C SER A 379 61.01 -0.45 0.42
N SER A 380 60.37 -1.61 0.30
CA SER A 380 60.81 -2.98 0.68
C SER A 380 61.06 -3.33 2.16
N SER A 381 60.32 -4.30 2.69
CA SER A 381 60.69 -5.72 2.59
C SER A 381 59.82 -6.62 3.48
N SER A 382 59.62 -7.83 2.98
CA SER A 382 58.74 -8.89 3.46
C SER A 382 59.33 -9.66 4.63
N GLN A 383 58.52 -10.03 5.63
CA GLN A 383 58.71 -11.28 6.38
C GLN A 383 57.35 -11.92 6.72
N ASN A 384 57.12 -13.08 6.11
CA ASN A 384 56.08 -14.05 6.45
C ASN A 384 56.29 -14.61 7.86
N LYS A 385 55.23 -14.64 8.68
CA LYS A 385 54.98 -15.69 9.68
C LYS A 385 53.48 -15.86 9.88
N ASP A 386 52.94 -16.97 9.37
CA ASP A 386 51.71 -17.63 9.83
C ASP A 386 52.12 -18.97 10.49
N PRO A 387 51.25 -19.68 11.25
CA PRO A 387 50.04 -19.25 11.95
C PRO A 387 50.03 -19.74 13.42
N ALA A 388 49.35 -19.02 14.32
CA ALA A 388 48.93 -19.57 15.61
C ALA A 388 47.43 -19.40 15.77
N THR A 389 46.77 -20.54 15.90
CA THR A 389 45.33 -20.76 16.06
C THR A 389 44.79 -20.09 17.31
N SER A 390 44.02 -19.02 17.15
CA SER A 390 42.99 -18.64 18.12
C SER A 390 41.66 -18.59 17.38
N ARG A 391 40.71 -19.42 17.83
CA ARG A 391 39.33 -19.40 17.35
C ARG A 391 38.67 -18.13 17.88
N ASP A 392 38.87 -17.02 17.17
CA ASP A 392 38.04 -15.83 17.35
C ASP A 392 36.63 -16.17 16.86
N SER A 393 35.70 -16.23 17.81
CA SER A 393 34.27 -16.19 17.55
C SER A 393 33.93 -14.82 16.96
N ARG A 394 34.11 -14.66 15.65
CA ARG A 394 33.61 -13.49 14.92
C ARG A 394 32.10 -13.45 15.09
N SER A 395 31.63 -12.50 15.90
CA SER A 395 30.22 -12.13 15.98
C SER A 395 29.67 -11.91 14.56
N THR A 396 28.58 -12.58 14.22
CA THR A 396 27.88 -12.44 12.94
C THR A 396 27.07 -11.13 12.86
N LEU A 397 27.03 -10.35 13.95
CA LEU A 397 26.30 -9.09 14.03
C LEU A 397 27.09 -7.96 13.35
N GLN A 398 26.46 -7.31 12.36
CA GLN A 398 27.04 -6.13 11.73
C GLN A 398 27.01 -4.92 12.69
N PRO A 399 27.98 -3.99 12.61
CA PRO A 399 27.94 -2.76 13.40
C PRO A 399 26.69 -1.90 13.05
N PRO A 400 26.35 -0.90 13.90
CA PRO A 400 25.27 0.04 13.62
C PRO A 400 25.46 0.71 12.26
N LEU A 401 24.39 0.83 11.47
CA LEU A 401 24.45 1.40 10.13
C LEU A 401 24.85 2.89 10.16
N PRO A 402 25.70 3.34 9.22
CA PRO A 402 26.11 4.74 9.14
C PRO A 402 24.93 5.65 8.78
N ARG A 403 24.93 6.91 9.24
CA ARG A 403 23.87 7.88 8.95
C ARG A 403 23.53 8.00 7.45
N LYS A 404 24.52 7.85 6.57
CA LYS A 404 24.36 7.89 5.11
C LYS A 404 23.43 6.81 4.56
N PHE A 405 23.28 5.67 5.25
CA PHE A 405 22.37 4.59 4.86
C PHE A 405 20.89 5.01 4.93
N TYR A 406 20.59 5.92 5.86
CA TYR A 406 19.26 6.46 6.08
C TYR A 406 18.96 7.67 5.16
N THR A 407 19.96 8.28 4.52
CA THR A 407 19.73 9.44 3.65
C THR A 407 19.59 9.01 2.20
N THR A 408 18.44 9.25 1.59
CA THR A 408 18.23 9.04 0.14
C THR A 408 18.74 10.27 -0.62
N THR A 409 19.81 10.13 -1.41
CA THR A 409 20.46 11.25 -2.14
C THR A 409 19.87 11.54 -3.52
N THR A 410 18.99 10.66 -4.01
CA THR A 410 18.34 10.73 -5.33
C THR A 410 16.83 10.87 -5.16
N ASN A 411 16.17 11.68 -6.00
CA ASN A 411 14.71 11.83 -6.00
C ASN A 411 14.04 10.50 -6.43
N PRO A 412 13.48 9.69 -5.52
CA PRO A 412 12.93 8.37 -5.80
C PRO A 412 11.61 8.45 -6.60
N LEU A 413 10.98 9.63 -6.66
CA LEU A 413 9.68 9.82 -7.31
C LEU A 413 9.75 9.73 -8.85
N GLU A 414 10.91 9.95 -9.46
CA GLU A 414 11.03 10.05 -10.92
C GLU A 414 11.65 8.82 -11.61
N GLN A 415 12.25 7.87 -10.88
CA GLN A 415 13.06 6.79 -11.48
C GLN A 415 12.97 5.39 -10.84
N GLN A 416 12.19 5.17 -9.78
CA GLN A 416 12.13 3.86 -9.12
C GLN A 416 10.80 3.13 -9.35
N SER A 417 10.87 1.88 -9.81
CA SER A 417 9.74 0.94 -9.87
C SER A 417 9.43 0.30 -8.51
N ARG A 418 10.30 0.47 -7.51
CA ARG A 418 10.16 -0.08 -6.17
C ARG A 418 10.54 0.94 -5.09
N TYR A 419 9.72 1.09 -4.06
CA TYR A 419 10.01 1.92 -2.89
C TYR A 419 10.54 1.09 -1.72
N ARG A 420 11.62 1.56 -1.11
CA ARG A 420 12.27 0.87 0.01
C ARG A 420 11.58 1.20 1.33
N VAL A 421 10.96 0.20 1.95
CA VAL A 421 10.42 0.22 3.31
C VAL A 421 11.41 -0.48 4.24
N PHE A 422 11.96 0.22 5.23
CA PHE A 422 13.03 -0.33 6.05
C PHE A 422 13.01 0.23 7.48
N GLY A 423 13.89 -0.28 8.33
CA GLY A 423 14.06 0.24 9.69
C GLY A 423 12.87 -0.06 10.58
N MET A 424 12.50 0.91 11.42
CA MET A 424 11.38 0.77 12.35
C MET A 424 10.05 0.54 11.61
N THR A 425 9.80 1.22 10.50
CA THR A 425 8.58 1.04 9.70
C THR A 425 8.43 -0.42 9.27
N ALA A 426 9.49 -1.03 8.73
CA ALA A 426 9.47 -2.43 8.32
C ALA A 426 9.26 -3.37 9.51
N ARG A 427 9.94 -3.14 10.64
CA ARG A 427 9.73 -3.94 11.87
C ARG A 427 8.29 -3.87 12.36
N ILE A 428 7.71 -2.67 12.42
CA ILE A 428 6.32 -2.45 12.83
C ILE A 428 5.36 -3.23 11.92
N LEU A 429 5.58 -3.21 10.60
CA LEU A 429 4.76 -3.93 9.63
C LEU A 429 4.87 -5.45 9.79
N VAL A 430 6.08 -5.97 10.01
CA VAL A 430 6.29 -7.40 10.30
C VAL A 430 5.57 -7.81 11.58
N ASP A 431 5.75 -7.06 12.66
CA ASP A 431 5.08 -7.30 13.95
C ASP A 431 3.55 -7.27 13.79
N ALA A 432 3.02 -6.27 13.08
CA ALA A 432 1.59 -6.17 12.81
C ALA A 432 1.06 -7.34 11.96
N ALA A 433 1.80 -7.74 10.92
CA ALA A 433 1.41 -8.85 10.06
C ALA A 433 1.46 -10.19 10.80
N ARG A 434 2.41 -10.39 11.71
CA ARG A 434 2.50 -11.57 12.59
C ARG A 434 1.26 -11.70 13.46
N VAL A 435 0.86 -10.61 14.12
CA VAL A 435 -0.37 -10.57 14.93
C VAL A 435 -1.59 -10.83 14.07
N ALA A 436 -1.69 -10.15 12.91
CA ALA A 436 -2.83 -10.27 12.03
C ALA A 436 -2.97 -11.71 11.50
N TYR A 437 -1.97 -12.26 10.83
CA TYR A 437 -2.10 -13.58 10.21
C TYR A 437 -1.85 -14.74 11.17
N GLY A 438 -1.42 -14.48 12.41
CA GLY A 438 -1.10 -15.53 13.39
C GLY A 438 0.02 -16.45 12.88
N GLN A 439 0.99 -15.87 12.18
CA GLN A 439 2.04 -16.60 11.44
C GLN A 439 3.38 -15.87 11.63
N GLU A 440 4.43 -16.63 11.89
CA GLU A 440 5.80 -16.12 11.91
C GLU A 440 6.35 -15.91 10.49
N PRO A 441 7.23 -14.90 10.27
CA PRO A 441 7.79 -14.67 8.94
C PRO A 441 8.77 -15.77 8.54
N GLU A 442 8.93 -15.99 7.23
CA GLU A 442 9.80 -17.03 6.66
C GLU A 442 11.30 -16.79 6.91
N TYR A 443 11.64 -15.57 7.31
CA TYR A 443 13.00 -15.12 7.53
C TYR A 443 13.26 -14.82 9.01
N GLU A 444 14.53 -14.67 9.34
CA GLU A 444 14.96 -14.30 10.70
C GLU A 444 14.38 -12.94 11.13
N HIS A 445 13.90 -12.86 12.37
CA HIS A 445 13.23 -11.71 12.94
C HIS A 445 13.46 -11.64 14.47
N ASN A 446 13.09 -10.52 15.09
CA ASN A 446 13.10 -10.38 16.54
C ASN A 446 11.92 -11.14 17.17
N SER A 447 12.16 -11.98 18.19
CA SER A 447 11.13 -12.82 18.78
C SER A 447 10.03 -12.05 19.53
N HIS A 448 10.33 -10.85 20.02
CA HIS A 448 9.41 -10.00 20.78
C HIS A 448 8.83 -8.86 19.95
N PHE A 449 7.64 -8.39 20.35
CA PHE A 449 6.96 -7.24 19.75
C PHE A 449 7.38 -5.94 20.42
N GLY A 450 7.73 -4.92 19.62
CA GLY A 450 8.13 -3.60 20.13
C GLY A 450 9.27 -3.65 21.17
N ASP A 451 9.39 -2.60 21.98
CA ASP A 451 10.54 -2.37 22.87
C ASP A 451 10.12 -1.93 24.29
N GLU A 452 8.93 -2.34 24.75
CA GLU A 452 8.36 -1.93 26.04
C GLU A 452 9.33 -2.17 27.23
N ASP A 453 9.96 -3.35 27.30
CA ASP A 453 10.92 -3.66 28.35
C ASP A 453 12.14 -2.73 28.30
N MET A 454 12.65 -2.44 27.11
CA MET A 454 13.80 -1.54 26.95
C MET A 454 13.45 -0.12 27.36
N ILE A 455 12.25 0.35 27.01
CA ILE A 455 11.73 1.66 27.41
C ILE A 455 11.66 1.75 28.94
N ALA A 456 11.12 0.71 29.59
CA ALA A 456 11.06 0.66 31.05
C ALA A 456 12.46 0.70 31.70
N LYS A 457 13.45 -0.02 31.14
CA LYS A 457 14.84 -0.02 31.64
C LYS A 457 15.51 1.34 31.48
N LEU A 458 15.27 2.02 30.36
CA LEU A 458 15.81 3.35 30.13
C LEU A 458 15.14 4.42 31.01
N MET A 459 13.86 4.25 31.34
CA MET A 459 13.19 5.10 32.32
C MET A 459 13.77 4.92 33.73
N SER A 460 14.04 3.70 34.16
CA SER A 460 14.55 3.44 35.51
C SER A 460 15.95 4.02 35.75
N ILE A 461 16.77 4.16 34.71
CA ILE A 461 18.08 4.84 34.79
C ILE A 461 18.00 6.36 34.52
N GLY A 462 16.79 6.91 34.41
CA GLY A 462 16.56 8.35 34.20
C GLY A 462 16.85 8.86 32.78
N ARG A 463 17.09 7.97 31.80
CA ARG A 463 17.51 8.36 30.45
C ARG A 463 16.38 8.97 29.61
N LEU A 464 15.15 8.50 29.80
CA LEU A 464 13.97 9.01 29.07
C LEU A 464 13.28 10.18 29.79
N SER A 465 14.05 11.04 30.47
CA SER A 465 13.51 12.21 31.15
C SER A 465 13.01 13.31 30.18
N ALA A 466 12.22 14.25 30.70
CA ALA A 466 11.57 15.31 29.92
C ALA A 466 12.55 16.35 29.36
N ILE A 467 13.71 16.52 30.01
CA ILE A 467 14.76 17.45 29.59
C ILE A 467 15.88 16.60 28.97
N LYS A 468 16.01 16.67 27.65
CA LYS A 468 17.19 16.13 26.97
C LYS A 468 18.37 17.03 27.29
N LYS A 469 19.42 16.53 27.96
CA LYS A 469 20.62 17.33 28.20
C LYS A 469 21.37 17.47 26.87
N ASP A 470 21.96 18.65 26.65
CA ASP A 470 22.63 18.92 25.38
C ASP A 470 23.82 17.95 25.17
N GLY A 471 23.94 17.39 23.98
CA GLY A 471 24.92 16.32 23.68
C GLY A 471 24.52 14.89 24.10
N GLU A 472 23.36 14.68 24.70
CA GLU A 472 22.88 13.32 25.04
C GLU A 472 22.55 12.51 23.78
N VAL A 473 23.41 11.52 23.49
CA VAL A 473 23.21 10.50 22.46
C VAL A 473 22.97 9.17 23.16
N LEU A 474 22.03 8.36 22.68
CA LEU A 474 21.84 7.00 23.19
C LEU A 474 23.09 6.19 22.83
N THR A 475 24.05 6.11 23.77
CA THR A 475 25.32 5.43 23.54
C THR A 475 25.22 3.94 23.89
N ARG A 476 26.22 3.17 23.44
CA ARG A 476 26.40 1.76 23.81
C ARG A 476 26.46 1.56 25.32
N GLU A 477 27.09 2.46 26.06
CA GLU A 477 27.24 2.36 27.51
C GLU A 477 25.91 2.49 28.23
N VAL A 478 25.07 3.45 27.81
CA VAL A 478 23.74 3.69 28.39
C VAL A 478 22.81 2.49 28.18
N MET A 479 22.81 1.90 26.98
CA MET A 479 22.00 0.72 26.67
C MET A 479 22.48 -0.53 27.42
N ARG A 480 23.80 -0.68 27.61
CA ARG A 480 24.37 -1.74 28.44
C ARG A 480 24.00 -1.57 29.91
N GLU A 481 23.99 -0.34 30.42
CA GLU A 481 23.55 -0.02 31.78
C GLU A 481 22.07 -0.32 31.97
N ALA A 482 21.22 0.10 31.04
CA ALA A 482 19.81 -0.25 31.01
C ALA A 482 19.61 -1.78 30.99
N GLY A 483 20.37 -2.51 30.15
CA GLY A 483 20.30 -3.97 30.04
C GLY A 483 20.59 -4.72 31.34
N LYS A 484 21.36 -4.14 32.27
CA LYS A 484 21.65 -4.72 33.61
C LYS A 484 20.50 -4.56 34.60
N VAL A 485 19.54 -3.67 34.33
CA VAL A 485 18.39 -3.46 35.19
C VAL A 485 17.45 -4.67 35.10
N LYS A 486 17.14 -5.26 36.25
CA LYS A 486 16.03 -6.22 36.41
C LYS A 486 14.77 -5.41 36.70
N ILE A 487 13.74 -5.59 35.88
CA ILE A 487 12.41 -5.00 36.06
C ILE A 487 11.47 -6.08 36.58
#